data_AF-A0A1Y0L0V1-F1
#
_entry.id   AF-A0A1Y0L0V1-F1
#
_cell.length_a   1.000
_cell.length_b   1.000
_cell.length_c   1.000
_cell.angle_alpha   90.00
_cell.angle_beta   90.00
_cell.angle_gamma   90.00
#
_symmetry.space_group_name_H-M   'P 1'
#
loop_
_entity.id
_entity.type
_entity.pdbx_description
1 polymer ?
#
loop_
_entity_poly.entity_id
_entity_poly.type
_entity_poly.pdbx_seq_one_letter_code
_entity_poly.pdbx_strand_id
1 'polypeptide(L)'
;MQKNNKANIEKSVLYIFVIAAIAYIIFTTAHMLWDIAIAKELAIKSGITISETQKIEDFVFLIKRQWMFQYISTMLLLMTFLLFVILGVKKMEWGYLFIIIWNAVWIGFLIAPIILYKKFGVFDGFNLAIVFSIIVGMFLFHKNIQKSKLILRSNMRSKNYLKI
;
A
#
# COMPACT_ATOMS: atom_id res chain seq x y z
N MET A 1 12.77 9.73 -33.60
CA MET A 1 13.52 9.15 -32.46
C MET A 1 12.76 9.42 -31.15
N GLN A 2 12.04 8.44 -30.60
CA GLN A 2 11.46 8.57 -29.26
C GLN A 2 12.59 8.61 -28.24
N LYS A 3 12.75 9.74 -27.55
CA LYS A 3 13.75 9.92 -26.50
C LYS A 3 13.34 9.02 -25.32
N ASN A 4 14.18 8.05 -24.97
CA ASN A 4 13.98 7.17 -23.83
C ASN A 4 14.00 7.99 -22.52
N ASN A 5 12.85 8.56 -22.13
CA ASN A 5 12.60 9.15 -20.82
C ASN A 5 12.34 8.05 -19.77
N LYS A 6 13.24 7.05 -19.72
CA LYS A 6 13.19 5.99 -18.72
C LYS A 6 13.67 6.56 -17.38
N ALA A 7 12.94 6.28 -16.31
CA ALA A 7 13.40 6.60 -14.98
C ALA A 7 14.45 5.55 -14.57
N ASN A 8 15.65 5.99 -14.17
CA ASN A 8 16.63 5.07 -13.60
C ASN A 8 16.34 4.94 -12.10
N ILE A 9 15.46 3.99 -11.76
CA ILE A 9 15.08 3.71 -10.38
C ILE A 9 16.00 2.62 -9.83
N GLU A 10 16.64 2.89 -8.69
CA GLU A 10 17.44 1.89 -7.99
C GLU A 10 16.60 0.66 -7.59
N LYS A 11 17.14 -0.54 -7.78
CA LYS A 11 16.46 -1.80 -7.45
C LYS A 11 16.07 -1.90 -5.98
N SER A 12 16.87 -1.29 -5.09
CA SER A 12 16.58 -1.15 -3.65
C SER A 12 15.20 -0.57 -3.37
N VAL A 13 14.77 0.44 -4.14
CA VAL A 13 13.46 1.08 -3.98
C VAL A 13 12.32 0.14 -4.38
N LEU A 14 12.53 -0.67 -5.41
CA LEU A 14 11.55 -1.68 -5.83
C LEU A 14 11.42 -2.78 -4.78
N TYR A 15 12.53 -3.20 -4.17
CA TYR A 15 12.49 -4.17 -3.07
C TYR A 15 11.72 -3.65 -1.86
N ILE A 16 11.82 -2.35 -1.52
CA ILE A 16 11.02 -1.75 -0.45
C ILE A 16 9.53 -1.93 -0.72
N PHE A 17 9.06 -1.63 -1.94
CA PHE A 17 7.64 -1.77 -2.28
C PHE A 17 7.18 -3.23 -2.29
N VAL A 18 8.00 -4.15 -2.78
CA VAL A 18 7.65 -5.58 -2.80
C VAL A 18 7.63 -6.17 -1.39
N ILE A 19 8.61 -5.86 -0.56
CA ILE A 19 8.67 -6.33 0.83
C ILE A 19 7.50 -5.76 1.63
N ALA A 20 7.19 -4.46 1.47
CA ALA A 20 6.03 -3.84 2.11
C ALA A 20 4.72 -4.48 1.65
N ALA A 21 4.59 -4.81 0.36
CA ALA A 21 3.43 -5.51 -0.17
C ALA A 21 3.25 -6.91 0.45
N ILE A 22 4.32 -7.72 0.49
CA ILE A 22 4.30 -9.05 1.10
C ILE A 22 3.97 -8.95 2.60
N ALA A 23 4.62 -8.01 3.31
CA ALA A 23 4.35 -7.78 4.73
C ALA A 23 2.89 -7.39 4.98
N TYR A 24 2.29 -6.57 4.11
CA TYR A 24 0.87 -6.19 4.21
C TYR A 24 -0.07 -7.38 3.99
N ILE A 25 0.25 -8.28 3.05
CA ILE A 25 -0.54 -9.51 2.82
C ILE A 25 -0.49 -10.41 4.05
N ILE A 26 0.71 -10.69 4.57
CA ILE A 26 0.90 -11.53 5.78
C ILE A 26 0.14 -10.92 6.95
N PHE A 27 0.29 -9.61 7.14
CA PHE A 27 -0.35 -8.87 8.22
C PHE A 27 -1.89 -8.91 8.11
N THR A 28 -2.44 -8.62 6.94
CA THR A 28 -3.90 -8.66 6.70
C THR A 28 -4.44 -10.07 6.94
N THR A 29 -3.70 -11.09 6.52
CA THR A 29 -4.07 -12.50 6.76
C THR A 29 -4.07 -12.83 8.24
N ALA A 30 -3.03 -12.43 8.98
CA ALA A 30 -2.93 -12.65 10.42
C ALA A 30 -4.06 -11.94 11.19
N HIS A 31 -4.38 -10.70 10.83
CA HIS A 31 -5.45 -9.93 11.43
C HIS A 31 -6.82 -10.59 11.18
N MET A 32 -7.09 -11.01 9.94
CA MET A 32 -8.30 -11.76 9.61
C MET A 32 -8.43 -13.05 10.44
N LEU A 33 -7.36 -13.85 10.52
CA LEU A 33 -7.37 -15.09 11.29
C LEU A 33 -7.61 -14.84 12.78
N TRP A 34 -7.01 -13.78 13.32
CA TRP A 34 -7.22 -13.35 14.70
C TRP A 34 -8.68 -13.01 14.97
N ASP A 35 -9.27 -12.14 14.16
CA ASP A 35 -10.66 -11.70 14.31
C ASP A 35 -11.66 -12.85 14.16
N ILE A 36 -11.42 -13.78 13.22
CA ILE A 36 -12.25 -14.97 13.06
C ILE A 36 -12.11 -15.91 14.27
N ALA A 37 -10.90 -16.06 14.82
CA ALA A 37 -10.67 -16.91 15.99
C ALA A 37 -11.40 -16.40 17.24
N ILE A 38 -11.43 -15.08 17.43
CA ILE A 38 -12.10 -14.44 18.58
C ILE A 38 -13.57 -14.06 18.31
N ALA A 39 -14.10 -14.34 17.12
CA ALA A 39 -15.44 -13.88 16.71
C ALA A 39 -16.57 -14.31 17.66
N LYS A 40 -16.47 -15.52 18.24
CA LYS A 40 -17.44 -16.00 19.25
C LYS A 40 -17.38 -15.19 20.54
N GLU A 41 -16.18 -14.82 21.01
CA GLU A 41 -16.01 -13.97 22.18
C GLU A 41 -16.51 -12.55 21.92
N LEU A 42 -16.28 -12.03 20.71
CA LEU A 42 -16.81 -10.74 20.28
C LEU A 42 -18.34 -10.73 20.23
N ALA A 43 -18.97 -11.81 19.76
CA ALA A 43 -20.42 -11.98 19.77
C ALA A 43 -20.97 -11.87 21.21
N ILE A 44 -20.35 -12.58 22.15
CA ILE A 44 -20.74 -12.54 23.56
C ILE A 44 -20.54 -11.14 24.15
N LYS A 45 -19.40 -10.49 23.88
CA LYS A 45 -19.12 -9.10 24.31
C LYS A 45 -20.09 -8.08 23.69
N SER A 46 -20.65 -8.38 22.52
CA SER A 46 -21.66 -7.54 21.85
C SER A 46 -23.08 -7.72 22.40
N GLY A 47 -23.26 -8.60 23.40
CA GLY A 47 -24.55 -8.82 24.07
C GLY A 47 -25.34 -10.03 23.58
N ILE A 48 -24.77 -10.88 22.72
CA ILE A 48 -25.41 -12.13 22.30
C ILE A 48 -25.25 -13.16 23.43
N THR A 49 -26.36 -13.75 23.88
CA THR A 49 -26.33 -14.68 25.02
C THR A 49 -25.75 -16.02 24.57
N ILE A 50 -24.98 -16.70 25.44
CA ILE A 50 -24.32 -17.98 25.13
C ILE A 50 -25.31 -19.07 24.68
N SER A 51 -26.56 -19.01 25.15
CA SER A 51 -27.64 -19.91 24.77
C SER A 51 -28.19 -19.68 23.36
N GLU A 52 -27.86 -18.56 22.70
CA GLU A 52 -28.33 -18.18 21.37
C GLU A 52 -27.35 -18.63 20.28
N THR A 53 -27.06 -19.94 20.21
CA THR A 53 -26.06 -20.53 19.31
C THR A 53 -26.20 -20.04 17.86
N GLN A 54 -27.42 -19.96 17.35
CA GLN A 54 -27.68 -19.54 15.96
C GLN A 54 -27.33 -18.07 15.71
N LYS A 55 -27.57 -17.18 16.68
CA LYS A 55 -27.16 -15.76 16.55
C LYS A 55 -25.64 -15.59 16.63
N ILE A 56 -24.97 -16.43 17.41
CA ILE A 56 -23.50 -16.47 17.46
C ILE A 56 -22.94 -16.92 16.10
N GLU A 57 -23.54 -17.95 15.50
CA GLU A 57 -23.13 -18.42 14.17
C GLU A 57 -23.36 -17.37 13.08
N ASP A 58 -24.51 -16.68 13.10
CA ASP A 58 -24.81 -15.58 12.17
C ASP A 58 -23.80 -14.42 12.31
N PHE A 59 -23.42 -14.07 13.54
CA PHE A 59 -22.42 -13.05 13.81
C PHE A 59 -21.02 -13.45 13.29
N VAL A 60 -20.61 -14.69 13.55
CA VAL A 60 -19.34 -15.24 13.03
C VAL A 60 -19.35 -15.25 11.50
N PHE A 61 -20.47 -15.62 10.88
CA PHE A 61 -20.63 -15.57 9.42
C PHE A 61 -20.50 -14.15 8.88
N LEU A 62 -21.11 -13.16 9.55
CA LEU A 62 -21.00 -11.75 9.17
C LEU A 62 -19.55 -11.26 9.20
N ILE A 63 -18.81 -11.55 10.27
CA ILE A 63 -17.39 -11.20 10.41
C ILE A 63 -16.57 -11.83 9.28
N LYS A 64 -16.75 -13.13 9.02
CA LYS A 64 -16.04 -13.83 7.92
C LYS A 64 -16.31 -13.17 6.57
N ARG A 65 -17.59 -12.85 6.29
CA ARG A 65 -17.98 -12.20 5.03
C ARG A 65 -17.36 -10.81 4.89
N GLN A 66 -17.38 -10.00 5.95
CA GLN A 66 -16.76 -8.67 5.95
C GLN A 66 -15.26 -8.77 5.68
N TRP A 67 -14.56 -9.68 6.37
CA TRP A 67 -13.14 -9.92 6.16
C TRP A 67 -12.81 -10.40 4.75
N MET A 68 -13.64 -11.26 4.16
CA MET A 68 -13.47 -11.69 2.77
C MET A 68 -13.51 -10.51 1.79
N PHE A 69 -14.49 -9.62 1.93
CA PHE A 69 -14.59 -8.41 1.09
C PHE A 69 -13.39 -7.46 1.29
N GLN A 70 -12.99 -7.23 2.54
CA GLN A 70 -11.83 -6.40 2.87
C GLN A 70 -10.53 -7.00 2.31
N TYR A 71 -10.35 -8.31 2.42
CA TYR A 71 -9.18 -9.02 1.91
C TYR A 71 -9.08 -8.94 0.39
N ILE A 72 -10.17 -9.23 -0.33
CA ILE A 72 -10.19 -9.13 -1.81
C ILE A 72 -9.90 -7.69 -2.25
N SER A 73 -10.56 -6.70 -1.63
CA SER A 73 -10.34 -5.28 -1.95
C SER A 73 -8.89 -4.86 -1.70
N THR A 74 -8.30 -5.34 -0.60
CA THR A 74 -6.90 -5.13 -0.26
C THR A 74 -5.95 -5.73 -1.29
N MET A 75 -6.20 -6.97 -1.74
CA MET A 75 -5.39 -7.62 -2.78
C MET A 75 -5.45 -6.86 -4.10
N LEU A 76 -6.64 -6.43 -4.53
CA LEU A 76 -6.82 -5.65 -5.75
C LEU A 76 -6.09 -4.29 -5.68
N LEU A 77 -6.15 -3.63 -4.53
CA LEU A 77 -5.41 -2.39 -4.27
C LEU A 77 -3.89 -2.63 -4.39
N LEU A 78 -3.37 -3.67 -3.74
CA LEU A 78 -1.95 -4.05 -3.78
C LEU A 78 -1.48 -4.43 -5.18
N MET A 79 -2.27 -5.19 -5.93
CA MET A 79 -1.96 -5.53 -7.32
C MET A 79 -1.87 -4.28 -8.18
N THR A 80 -2.84 -3.36 -8.03
CA THR A 80 -2.85 -2.10 -8.76
C THR A 80 -1.64 -1.24 -8.36
N PHE A 81 -1.30 -1.19 -7.07
CA PHE A 81 -0.10 -0.52 -6.57
C PHE A 81 1.17 -1.02 -7.28
N LEU A 82 1.39 -2.33 -7.28
CA LEU A 82 2.58 -2.94 -7.89
C LEU A 82 2.61 -2.74 -9.41
N LEU A 83 1.46 -2.80 -10.09
CA LEU A 83 1.39 -2.49 -11.53
C LEU A 83 1.83 -1.06 -11.81
N PHE A 84 1.39 -0.09 -11.01
CA PHE A 84 1.82 1.29 -11.18
C PHE A 84 3.29 1.52 -10.80
N VAL A 85 3.85 0.79 -9.82
CA VAL A 85 5.30 0.78 -9.58
C VAL A 85 6.05 0.40 -10.86
N ILE A 86 5.63 -0.68 -11.52
CA ILE A 86 6.25 -1.16 -12.77
C ILE A 86 6.11 -0.11 -13.88
N LEU A 87 4.94 0.51 -14.02
CA LEU A 87 4.71 1.57 -15.01
C LEU A 87 5.57 2.82 -14.72
N GLY A 88 5.70 3.19 -13.45
CA GLY A 88 6.51 4.34 -13.01
C GLY A 88 8.00 4.16 -13.28
N VAL A 89 8.51 2.92 -13.25
CA VAL A 89 9.88 2.62 -13.68
C VAL A 89 10.05 2.82 -15.19
N LYS A 90 9.05 2.42 -15.98
CA LYS A 90 9.14 2.46 -17.45
C LYS A 90 9.14 3.87 -18.01
N LYS A 91 8.41 4.81 -17.39
CA LYS A 91 8.28 6.20 -17.89
C LYS A 91 8.23 7.21 -16.75
N MET A 92 9.05 8.26 -16.83
CA MET A 92 9.12 9.32 -15.80
C MET A 92 7.77 9.99 -15.48
N GLU A 93 6.97 10.30 -16.50
CA GLU A 93 5.67 10.98 -16.33
C GLU A 93 4.72 10.14 -15.45
N TRP A 94 4.66 8.83 -15.72
CA TRP A 94 3.88 7.88 -14.94
C TRP A 94 4.42 7.72 -13.52
N GLY A 95 5.73 7.88 -13.33
CA GLY A 95 6.36 7.87 -12.02
C GLY A 95 5.95 9.04 -11.12
N TYR A 96 5.80 10.26 -11.67
CA TYR A 96 5.28 11.40 -10.90
C TYR A 96 3.81 11.23 -10.54
N LEU A 97 2.98 10.81 -11.51
CA LEU A 97 1.56 10.56 -11.28
C LEU A 97 1.35 9.44 -10.25
N PHE A 98 2.20 8.40 -10.30
CA PHE A 98 2.25 7.34 -9.31
C PHE A 98 2.50 7.88 -7.89
N ILE A 99 3.54 8.69 -7.70
CA ILE A 99 3.88 9.25 -6.36
C ILE A 99 2.70 10.06 -5.81
N ILE A 100 2.07 10.91 -6.62
CA ILE A 100 0.99 11.79 -6.16
C ILE A 100 -0.24 10.98 -5.75
N ILE A 101 -0.72 10.11 -6.64
CA ILE A 101 -1.95 9.32 -6.40
C ILE A 101 -1.74 8.40 -5.20
N TRP A 102 -0.62 7.67 -5.16
CA TRP A 102 -0.43 6.66 -4.13
C TRP A 102 -0.10 7.23 -2.77
N ASN A 103 0.58 8.37 -2.67
CA ASN A 103 0.71 9.04 -1.37
C ASN A 103 -0.67 9.43 -0.82
N ALA A 104 -1.58 9.96 -1.64
CA ALA A 104 -2.93 10.29 -1.20
C ALA A 104 -3.68 9.05 -0.69
N VAL A 105 -3.59 7.93 -1.41
CA VAL A 105 -4.20 6.65 -1.01
C VAL A 105 -3.63 6.17 0.33
N TRP A 106 -2.31 6.09 0.47
CA TRP A 106 -1.66 5.57 1.68
C TRP A 106 -1.86 6.49 2.90
N ILE A 107 -1.89 7.80 2.71
CA ILE A 107 -2.27 8.76 3.77
C ILE A 107 -3.73 8.56 4.17
N GLY A 108 -4.64 8.30 3.23
CA GLY A 108 -6.02 7.95 3.52
C GLY A 108 -6.13 6.74 4.44
N PHE A 109 -5.37 5.67 4.15
CA PHE A 109 -5.30 4.48 5.01
C PHE A 109 -4.68 4.73 6.38
N LEU A 110 -3.74 5.67 6.50
CA LEU A 110 -3.13 6.07 7.76
C LEU A 110 -4.16 6.74 8.70
N ILE A 111 -5.01 7.60 8.13
CA ILE A 111 -5.91 8.47 8.87
C ILE A 111 -7.28 7.80 9.13
N ALA A 112 -7.73 6.92 8.23
CA ALA A 112 -9.05 6.29 8.31
C ALA A 112 -9.29 5.58 9.66
N PRO A 113 -8.36 4.80 10.24
CA PRO A 113 -8.61 4.15 11.53
C PRO A 113 -8.78 5.15 12.68
N ILE A 114 -8.00 6.24 12.67
CA ILE A 114 -8.03 7.30 13.69
C ILE A 114 -9.38 8.04 13.63
N ILE A 115 -9.86 8.37 12.44
CA ILE A 115 -11.12 9.10 12.25
C ILE A 115 -12.34 8.20 12.50
N LEU A 116 -12.35 6.99 11.94
CA LEU A 116 -13.53 6.13 11.91
C LEU A 116 -13.74 5.36 13.22
N TYR A 117 -12.67 4.83 13.82
CA TYR A 117 -12.78 3.91 14.94
C TYR A 117 -12.41 4.53 16.28
N LYS A 118 -11.75 5.70 16.29
CA LYS A 118 -11.31 6.46 17.49
C LYS A 118 -10.59 5.60 18.54
N LYS A 119 -10.07 4.44 18.15
CA LYS A 119 -9.38 3.46 18.99
C LYS A 119 -8.13 3.04 18.25
N PHE A 120 -7.04 2.91 19.00
CA PHE A 120 -5.75 2.48 18.49
C PHE A 120 -5.46 1.08 19.02
N GLY A 121 -5.54 0.08 18.15
CA GLY A 121 -5.22 -1.30 18.44
C GLY A 121 -3.79 -1.67 18.05
N VAL A 122 -3.38 -2.88 18.44
CA VAL A 122 -2.06 -3.44 18.10
C VAL A 122 -1.86 -3.52 16.58
N PHE A 123 -2.93 -3.82 15.85
CA PHE A 123 -2.94 -3.88 14.38
C PHE A 123 -2.75 -2.50 13.73
N ASP A 124 -3.17 -1.40 14.37
CA ASP A 124 -2.98 -0.06 13.82
C ASP A 124 -1.50 0.34 13.83
N GLY A 125 -0.74 -0.04 14.86
CA GLY A 125 0.71 0.19 14.93
C GLY A 125 1.49 -0.48 13.80
N PHE A 126 1.16 -1.73 13.47
CA PHE A 126 1.76 -2.43 12.34
C PHE A 126 1.38 -1.79 11.00
N ASN A 127 0.13 -1.36 10.84
CA ASN A 127 -0.32 -0.66 9.65
C ASN A 127 0.47 0.66 9.45
N LEU A 128 0.66 1.44 10.52
CA LEU A 128 1.52 2.64 10.49
C LEU A 128 2.94 2.32 10.01
N ALA A 129 3.55 1.24 10.51
CA ALA A 129 4.91 0.86 10.12
C ALA A 129 5.03 0.49 8.63
N ILE A 130 4.03 -0.20 8.08
CA ILE A 130 3.99 -0.55 6.65
C ILE A 130 3.77 0.70 5.81
N VAL A 131 2.81 1.56 6.17
CA VAL A 131 2.57 2.82 5.46
C VAL A 131 3.80 3.72 5.50
N PHE A 132 4.48 3.83 6.64
CA PHE A 132 5.72 4.58 6.76
C PHE A 132 6.81 4.05 5.82
N SER A 133 6.98 2.72 5.75
CA SER A 133 7.92 2.08 4.83
C SER A 133 7.61 2.40 3.36
N ILE A 134 6.33 2.45 3.00
CA ILE A 134 5.88 2.83 1.65
C ILE A 134 6.17 4.31 1.36
N ILE A 135 5.92 5.21 2.31
CA ILE A 135 6.22 6.64 2.18
C ILE A 135 7.73 6.87 1.98
N VAL A 136 8.58 6.18 2.77
CA VAL A 136 10.04 6.21 2.57
C VAL A 136 10.42 5.71 1.17
N GLY A 137 9.81 4.61 0.71
CA GLY A 137 9.98 4.11 -0.65
C GLY A 137 9.58 5.15 -1.71
N MET A 138 8.46 5.84 -1.54
CA MET A 138 7.99 6.90 -2.42
C MET A 138 8.95 8.09 -2.49
N PHE A 139 9.50 8.50 -1.34
CA PHE A 139 10.49 9.56 -1.28
C PHE A 139 11.76 9.21 -2.06
N LEU A 140 12.29 7.99 -1.87
CA LEU A 140 13.46 7.50 -2.62
C LEU A 140 13.16 7.37 -4.12
N PHE A 141 11.96 6.90 -4.47
CA PHE A 141 11.50 6.82 -5.85
C PHE A 141 11.47 8.22 -6.50
N HIS A 142 10.91 9.21 -5.81
CA HIS A 142 10.90 10.60 -6.26
C HIS A 142 12.30 11.15 -6.48
N LYS A 143 13.20 10.97 -5.51
CA LYS A 143 14.60 11.39 -5.60
C LYS A 143 15.30 10.79 -6.83
N ASN A 144 15.02 9.52 -7.14
CA ASN A 144 15.59 8.83 -8.29
C ASN A 144 15.07 9.37 -9.63
N ILE A 145 13.78 9.72 -9.71
CA ILE A 145 13.22 10.38 -10.89
C ILE A 145 13.88 11.76 -11.08
N GLN A 146 14.02 12.56 -10.02
CA GLN A 146 14.66 13.87 -10.10
C GLN A 146 16.11 13.77 -10.59
N LYS A 147 16.91 12.86 -10.01
CA LYS A 147 18.29 12.59 -10.45
C LYS A 147 18.35 12.22 -11.93
N SER A 148 17.47 11.29 -12.35
CA SER A 148 17.40 10.84 -13.74
C SER A 148 17.08 12.00 -14.70
N LYS A 149 16.21 12.94 -14.29
CA LYS A 149 15.87 14.15 -15.06
C LYS A 149 17.06 15.09 -15.21
N LEU A 150 17.86 15.27 -14.15
CA LEU A 150 19.07 16.10 -14.18
C LEU A 150 20.10 15.54 -15.16
N ILE A 151 20.35 14.23 -15.14
CA ILE A 151 21.26 13.54 -16.07
C ILE A 151 20.79 13.68 -17.53
N LEU A 152 19.49 13.53 -17.79
CA LEU A 152 18.93 13.77 -19.12
C LEU A 152 19.17 15.21 -19.59
N ARG A 153 19.02 16.19 -18.70
CA ARG A 153 19.22 17.61 -19.02
C ARG A 153 20.70 17.94 -19.29
N SER A 154 21.63 17.40 -18.50
CA SER A 154 23.07 17.58 -18.72
C SER A 154 23.52 16.96 -20.05
N ASN A 155 23.07 15.74 -20.34
CA ASN A 155 23.39 15.04 -21.58
C ASN A 155 22.85 15.78 -22.81
N MET A 156 21.66 16.37 -22.73
CA MET A 156 21.11 17.21 -23.80
C MET A 156 21.92 18.49 -24.03
N ARG A 157 22.35 19.18 -22.96
CA ARG A 157 23.20 20.38 -23.09
C ARG A 157 24.54 20.03 -23.73
N SER A 158 25.24 19.02 -23.22
CA SER A 158 26.53 18.57 -23.76
C SER A 158 26.44 18.20 -25.25
N LYS A 159 25.38 17.49 -25.67
CA LYS A 159 25.18 17.12 -27.08
C LYS A 159 24.94 18.32 -28.01
N ASN A 160 24.38 19.41 -27.50
CA ASN A 160 24.21 20.64 -28.27
C ASN A 160 25.52 21.41 -28.41
N TYR A 161 26.40 21.39 -27.40
CA TYR A 161 27.74 21.98 -27.50
C TYR A 161 28.64 21.25 -28.51
N LEU A 162 28.52 19.93 -28.63
CA LEU A 162 29.28 19.13 -29.61
C LEU A 162 28.77 19.24 -31.05
N LYS A 163 27.66 19.96 -31.28
CA LYS A 163 27.08 20.19 -32.61
C LYS A 163 27.35 21.59 -33.16
N ILE A 164 27.96 22.45 -32.36
CA ILE A 164 28.46 23.78 -32.74
C ILE A 164 29.95 23.60 -33.06
#